data_AF-A0A7C6F0W4-F1
#
_entry.id   AF-A0A7C6F0W4-F1
#
_cell.length_a   1.000
_cell.length_b   1.000
_cell.length_c   1.000
_cell.angle_alpha   90.00
_cell.angle_beta   90.00
_cell.angle_gamma   90.00
#
_symmetry.space_group_name_H-M   'P 1'
#
loop_
_entity.id
_entity.type
_entity.pdbx_description
1 polymer ?
#
loop_
_entity_poly.entity_id
_entity_poly.type
_entity_poly.pdbx_seq_one_letter_code
_entity_poly.pdbx_strand_id
1 'polypeptide(L)'
;MITRSVALGLGWMLLLSWHLWAPVMAGAEDTGSIHSAVSSPATTGPKPQPVEAPSAEDVERAIRRGVDFLLLRQNRDGSWGSPHNTKELNIYAPVPGAHQAFRAAVTSLCVSALIDVNDSRSEVREAIDRGENWLLENLPRVRRATPDA
;
A
#
# COMPACT_ATOMS: atom_id res chain seq x y z
N MET A 1 60.59 -34.33 50.15
CA MET A 1 59.63 -33.45 50.86
C MET A 1 58.44 -33.28 49.91
N ILE A 2 57.27 -33.93 50.10
CA ILE A 2 56.21 -33.64 51.11
C ILE A 2 55.81 -32.15 50.99
N THR A 3 54.60 -31.66 50.73
CA THR A 3 53.22 -32.15 50.59
C THR A 3 52.35 -30.98 50.07
N ARG A 4 51.14 -31.33 49.62
CA ARG A 4 49.91 -30.58 49.26
C ARG A 4 49.59 -29.27 50.02
N SER A 5 48.65 -28.52 49.40
CA SER A 5 47.58 -27.68 50.01
C SER A 5 47.89 -26.19 50.25
N VAL A 6 46.98 -25.19 50.14
CA VAL A 6 45.53 -25.10 49.83
C VAL A 6 45.17 -23.62 49.56
N ALA A 7 44.19 -23.44 48.67
CA ALA A 7 43.13 -22.41 48.52
C ALA A 7 43.21 -21.01 49.18
N LEU A 8 42.73 -19.99 48.44
CA LEU A 8 41.49 -19.19 48.67
C LEU A 8 41.61 -17.77 48.10
N GLY A 9 40.59 -17.34 47.35
CA GLY A 9 40.40 -15.91 47.03
C GLY A 9 39.60 -15.60 45.78
N LEU A 10 38.27 -15.77 45.85
CA LEU A 10 37.23 -14.82 45.40
C LEU A 10 37.39 -14.15 44.01
N GLY A 11 36.48 -14.21 43.04
CA GLY A 11 35.11 -14.66 42.92
C GLY A 11 34.75 -14.67 41.42
N TRP A 12 34.06 -15.68 40.91
CA TRP A 12 32.60 -15.67 40.75
C TRP A 12 32.06 -14.41 40.07
N MET A 13 31.96 -14.44 38.73
CA MET A 13 30.79 -13.98 37.94
C MET A 13 31.07 -14.16 36.43
N LEU A 14 31.04 -15.41 35.95
CA LEU A 14 31.12 -15.69 34.50
C LEU A 14 30.16 -16.78 34.00
N LEU A 15 29.08 -17.10 34.72
CA LEU A 15 28.13 -18.12 34.27
C LEU A 15 26.72 -17.80 34.74
N LEU A 16 25.92 -17.09 33.93
CA LEU A 16 24.45 -17.01 34.09
C LEU A 16 23.80 -16.42 32.83
N SER A 17 23.80 -17.17 31.73
CA SER A 17 22.83 -16.96 30.63
C SER A 17 22.75 -18.14 29.65
N TRP A 18 22.92 -19.38 30.13
CA TRP A 18 22.73 -20.59 29.32
C TRP A 18 21.49 -21.44 29.69
N HIS A 19 20.57 -20.91 30.51
CA HIS A 19 19.39 -21.65 30.98
C HIS A 19 18.03 -21.04 30.58
N LEU A 20 17.97 -20.32 29.45
CA LEU A 20 16.71 -19.81 28.88
C LEU A 20 16.34 -20.48 27.53
N TRP A 21 16.72 -21.74 27.35
CA TRP A 21 16.16 -22.58 26.28
C TRP A 21 15.87 -23.98 26.83
N ALA A 22 14.83 -24.09 27.66
CA ALA A 22 14.16 -25.36 27.90
C ALA A 22 12.79 -25.29 27.20
N PRO A 23 12.50 -26.12 26.19
CA PRO A 23 11.17 -26.19 25.64
C PRO A 23 10.27 -26.88 26.67
N VAL A 24 9.26 -26.17 27.16
CA VAL A 24 8.16 -26.77 27.90
C VAL A 24 7.43 -27.69 26.94
N MET A 25 7.59 -29.01 27.13
CA MET A 25 6.75 -30.03 26.50
C MET A 25 5.37 -29.99 27.16
N ALA A 26 4.52 -29.07 26.70
CA ALA A 26 3.10 -29.10 26.98
C ALA A 26 2.44 -30.12 26.04
N GLY A 27 2.09 -31.29 26.59
CA GLY A 27 1.15 -32.20 25.95
C GLY A 27 -0.19 -31.49 25.82
N ALA A 28 -0.58 -31.20 24.59
CA ALA A 28 -1.94 -30.82 24.25
C ALA A 28 -2.56 -31.96 23.45
N GLU A 29 -3.70 -32.41 23.96
CA GLU A 29 -4.44 -33.59 23.58
C GLU A 29 -4.89 -33.52 22.11
N ASP A 30 -4.74 -34.64 21.40
CA ASP A 30 -5.29 -34.86 20.06
C ASP A 30 -6.81 -34.95 20.15
N THR A 31 -7.46 -33.79 20.25
CA THR A 31 -8.89 -33.65 20.05
C THR A 31 -9.12 -33.69 18.55
N GLY A 32 -9.42 -34.89 18.06
CA GLY A 32 -9.78 -35.17 16.67
C GLY A 32 -10.77 -34.14 16.13
N SER A 33 -10.24 -33.20 15.37
CA SER A 33 -11.02 -32.17 14.71
C SER A 33 -11.67 -32.77 13.48
N ILE A 34 -12.90 -33.27 13.65
CA ILE A 34 -13.78 -33.62 12.54
C ILE A 34 -14.38 -32.32 11.97
N HIS A 35 -13.53 -31.41 11.50
CA HIS A 35 -13.98 -30.38 10.56
C HIS A 35 -14.12 -31.05 9.21
N SER A 36 -15.31 -31.58 8.93
CA SER A 36 -15.71 -31.96 7.58
C SER A 36 -15.44 -30.76 6.68
N ALA A 37 -14.51 -30.93 5.74
CA ALA A 37 -14.06 -29.90 4.83
C ALA A 37 -15.19 -29.54 3.87
N VAL A 38 -16.14 -28.71 4.32
CA VAL A 38 -17.10 -28.07 3.45
C VAL A 38 -16.30 -27.08 2.62
N SER A 39 -15.90 -27.52 1.43
CA SER A 39 -15.12 -26.72 0.50
C SER A 39 -15.93 -25.47 0.13
N SER A 40 -15.35 -24.30 0.45
CA SER A 40 -16.01 -23.02 0.22
C SER A 40 -16.32 -22.84 -1.28
N PRO A 41 -17.47 -22.26 -1.65
CA PRO A 41 -17.74 -21.86 -3.04
C PRO A 41 -16.63 -20.97 -3.64
N ALA A 42 -15.90 -20.23 -2.80
CA ALA A 42 -14.75 -19.44 -3.22
C ALA A 42 -13.58 -20.28 -3.77
N THR A 43 -13.49 -21.56 -3.39
CA THR A 43 -12.44 -22.51 -3.80
C THR A 43 -12.91 -23.55 -4.82
N THR A 44 -14.22 -23.67 -5.07
CA THR A 44 -14.83 -24.67 -5.98
C THR A 44 -15.54 -24.09 -7.19
N GLY A 45 -15.56 -22.76 -7.33
CA GLY A 45 -16.17 -22.09 -8.47
C GLY A 45 -15.51 -22.41 -9.82
N PRO A 46 -16.21 -22.13 -10.94
CA PRO A 46 -15.67 -22.34 -12.28
C PRO A 46 -14.40 -21.52 -12.48
N LYS A 47 -13.33 -22.17 -12.94
CA LYS A 47 -12.08 -21.49 -13.30
C LYS A 47 -12.28 -20.72 -14.61
N PRO A 48 -11.82 -19.45 -14.71
CA PRO A 48 -11.79 -18.74 -15.98
C PRO A 48 -11.02 -19.55 -17.02
N GLN A 49 -11.42 -19.44 -18.29
CA GLN A 49 -10.63 -20.03 -19.36
C GLN A 49 -9.25 -19.35 -19.42
N PRO A 50 -8.18 -20.09 -19.76
CA PRO A 50 -6.86 -19.49 -19.96
C PRO A 50 -6.94 -18.37 -21.01
N VAL A 51 -6.39 -17.21 -20.67
CA VAL A 51 -6.24 -16.06 -21.57
C VAL A 51 -4.76 -15.83 -21.83
N GLU A 52 -4.41 -15.49 -23.06
CA GLU A 52 -3.06 -15.09 -23.41
C GLU A 52 -2.74 -13.74 -22.73
N ALA A 53 -1.58 -13.67 -22.08
CA ALA A 53 -1.12 -12.42 -21.47
C ALA A 53 -0.67 -11.43 -22.55
N PRO A 54 -0.87 -10.10 -22.34
CA PRO A 54 -0.38 -9.11 -23.28
C PRO A 54 1.16 -9.18 -23.38
N SER A 55 1.69 -8.86 -24.56
CA SER A 55 3.14 -8.75 -24.72
C SER A 55 3.68 -7.53 -23.95
N ALA A 56 4.99 -7.52 -23.66
CA ALA A 56 5.63 -6.37 -23.03
C ALA A 56 5.47 -5.08 -23.86
N GLU A 57 5.48 -5.19 -25.19
CA GLU A 57 5.26 -4.06 -26.09
C GLU A 57 3.82 -3.52 -26.00
N ASP A 58 2.83 -4.41 -25.86
CA ASP A 58 1.44 -4.00 -25.67
C ASP A 58 1.25 -3.25 -24.35
N VAL A 59 1.91 -3.71 -23.29
CA VAL A 59 1.89 -3.06 -21.97
C VAL A 59 2.54 -1.68 -22.05
N GLU A 60 3.72 -1.56 -22.65
CA GLU A 60 4.42 -0.29 -22.82
C GLU A 60 3.57 0.71 -23.64
N ARG A 61 2.94 0.24 -24.72
CA ARG A 61 2.03 1.07 -25.53
C ARG A 61 0.80 1.50 -24.74
N ALA A 62 0.27 0.65 -23.86
CA ALA A 62 -0.84 1.00 -22.99
C ALA A 62 -0.43 2.05 -21.94
N ILE A 63 0.75 1.93 -21.34
CA ILE A 63 1.30 2.91 -20.40
C ILE A 63 1.45 4.26 -21.08
N ARG A 64 2.07 4.33 -22.26
CA ARG A 64 2.23 5.57 -23.02
C ARG A 64 0.90 6.27 -23.31
N ARG A 65 -0.10 5.50 -23.76
CA ARG A 65 -1.47 6.01 -23.95
C ARG A 65 -2.09 6.52 -22.65
N GLY A 66 -1.80 5.88 -21.52
CA GLY A 66 -2.20 6.33 -20.20
C GLY A 66 -1.58 7.68 -19.82
N VAL A 67 -0.27 7.84 -20.03
CA VAL A 67 0.43 9.12 -19.83
C VAL A 67 -0.19 10.21 -20.70
N ASP A 68 -0.36 9.96 -21.99
CA ASP A 68 -0.92 10.93 -22.93
C ASP A 68 -2.34 11.34 -22.51
N PHE A 69 -3.15 10.40 -22.01
CA PHE A 69 -4.46 10.70 -21.45
C PHE A 69 -4.36 11.60 -20.20
N LEU A 70 -3.43 11.32 -19.28
CA LEU A 70 -3.26 12.16 -18.10
C LEU A 70 -2.84 13.59 -18.47
N LEU A 71 -1.91 13.76 -19.40
CA LEU A 71 -1.50 15.08 -19.89
C LEU A 71 -2.68 15.83 -20.51
N LEU A 72 -3.46 15.17 -21.37
CA LEU A 72 -4.64 15.76 -22.01
C LEU A 72 -5.73 16.17 -21.01
N ARG A 73 -5.83 15.46 -19.88
CA ARG A 73 -6.92 15.63 -18.91
C ARG A 73 -6.54 16.43 -17.67
N GLN A 74 -5.32 16.95 -17.59
CA GLN A 74 -4.94 17.87 -16.53
C GLN A 74 -5.72 19.18 -16.66
N ASN A 75 -6.29 19.65 -15.55
CA ASN A 75 -6.97 20.93 -15.52
C ASN A 75 -5.95 22.07 -15.65
N ARG A 76 -6.42 23.27 -16.06
CA ARG A 76 -5.56 24.46 -16.19
C ARG A 76 -4.89 24.89 -14.88
N ASP A 77 -5.47 24.56 -13.73
CA ASP A 77 -4.91 24.86 -12.41
C ASP A 77 -3.87 23.81 -11.95
N GLY A 78 -3.61 22.76 -12.74
CA GLY A 78 -2.68 21.69 -12.41
C GLY A 78 -3.32 20.46 -11.76
N SER A 79 -4.58 20.54 -11.33
CA SER A 79 -5.29 19.40 -10.72
C SER A 79 -5.79 18.37 -11.74
N TRP A 80 -6.21 17.20 -11.25
CA TRP A 80 -6.99 16.23 -12.00
C TRP A 80 -8.36 15.98 -11.37
N GLY A 81 -9.30 15.52 -12.21
CA GLY A 81 -10.68 15.22 -11.80
C GLY A 81 -11.64 16.40 -11.94
N SER A 82 -12.93 16.08 -11.94
CA SER A 82 -14.04 17.03 -12.09
C SER A 82 -15.30 16.46 -11.44
N PRO A 83 -16.20 17.30 -10.88
CA PRO A 83 -17.52 16.84 -10.44
C PRO A 83 -18.47 16.55 -11.62
N HIS A 84 -18.08 16.85 -12.86
CA HIS A 84 -18.89 16.64 -14.06
C HIS A 84 -18.64 15.26 -14.69
N ASN A 85 -19.58 14.79 -15.52
CA ASN A 85 -19.54 13.50 -16.22
C ASN A 85 -19.56 12.28 -15.28
N THR A 86 -20.21 12.41 -14.13
CA THR A 86 -20.34 11.35 -13.14
C THR A 86 -21.60 10.51 -13.38
N LYS A 87 -21.52 9.49 -14.25
CA LYS A 87 -22.58 8.45 -14.44
C LYS A 87 -24.04 8.95 -14.48
N GLU A 88 -24.28 10.19 -14.93
CA GLU A 88 -25.60 10.86 -14.89
C GLU A 88 -26.25 10.95 -13.48
N LEU A 89 -25.47 10.73 -12.42
CA LEU A 89 -25.91 10.79 -11.03
C LEU A 89 -25.09 11.86 -10.30
N ASN A 90 -25.76 12.64 -9.45
CA ASN A 90 -25.09 13.58 -8.57
C ASN A 90 -24.29 12.78 -7.53
N ILE A 91 -22.96 12.75 -7.64
CA ILE A 91 -22.11 12.16 -6.60
C ILE A 91 -22.34 12.97 -5.32
N TYR A 92 -22.87 12.31 -4.31
CA TYR A 92 -22.97 12.87 -2.98
C TYR A 92 -21.57 13.04 -2.40
N ALA A 93 -21.14 14.30 -2.23
CA ALA A 93 -19.86 14.68 -1.67
C ALA A 93 -20.12 15.64 -0.50
N PRO A 94 -20.37 15.11 0.71
CA PRO A 94 -20.84 15.91 1.83
C PRO A 94 -19.82 16.96 2.27
N VAL A 95 -20.36 18.02 2.88
CA VAL A 95 -19.55 19.00 3.58
C VAL A 95 -19.14 18.46 4.97
N PRO A 96 -17.98 18.90 5.52
CA PRO A 96 -17.00 19.78 4.90
C PRO A 96 -16.01 19.01 4.01
N GLY A 97 -15.79 19.53 2.80
CA GLY A 97 -14.57 19.27 2.04
C GLY A 97 -14.46 17.94 1.28
N ALA A 98 -15.47 17.07 1.25
CA ALA A 98 -15.35 15.77 0.55
C ALA A 98 -14.97 15.94 -0.93
N HIS A 99 -15.58 16.89 -1.64
CA HIS A 99 -15.23 17.20 -3.03
C HIS A 99 -13.78 17.67 -3.21
N GLN A 100 -13.24 18.41 -2.23
CA GLN A 100 -11.83 18.83 -2.23
C GLN A 100 -10.91 17.64 -1.95
N ALA A 101 -11.29 16.76 -1.01
CA ALA A 101 -10.56 15.54 -0.71
C ALA A 101 -10.48 14.60 -1.91
N PHE A 102 -11.58 14.39 -2.64
CA PHE A 102 -11.57 13.59 -3.88
C PHE A 102 -10.65 14.19 -4.93
N ARG A 103 -10.74 15.51 -5.17
CA ARG A 103 -9.87 16.18 -6.16
C ARG A 103 -8.39 16.09 -5.77
N ALA A 104 -8.07 16.28 -4.49
CA ALA A 104 -6.72 16.14 -3.99
C ALA A 104 -6.19 14.71 -4.14
N ALA A 105 -6.97 13.71 -3.74
CA ALA A 105 -6.59 12.31 -3.88
C ALA A 105 -6.35 11.91 -5.34
N VAL A 106 -7.25 12.29 -6.26
CA VAL A 106 -7.10 12.02 -7.69
C VAL A 106 -5.84 12.71 -8.25
N THR A 107 -5.61 13.98 -7.88
CA THR A 107 -4.41 14.71 -8.28
C THR A 107 -3.14 14.02 -7.78
N SER A 108 -3.10 13.57 -6.53
CA SER A 108 -1.96 12.83 -5.96
C SER A 108 -1.71 11.51 -6.68
N LEU A 109 -2.75 10.75 -7.02
CA LEU A 109 -2.60 9.50 -7.78
C LEU A 109 -2.05 9.75 -9.19
N CYS A 110 -2.53 10.79 -9.88
CA CYS A 110 -2.03 11.15 -11.21
C CYS A 110 -0.56 11.60 -11.16
N VAL A 111 -0.19 12.44 -10.19
CA VAL A 111 1.21 12.86 -10.00
C VAL A 111 2.11 11.66 -9.70
N SER A 112 1.70 10.78 -8.78
CA SER A 112 2.45 9.55 -8.47
C SER A 112 2.65 8.68 -9.72
N ALA A 113 1.59 8.46 -10.51
CA ALA A 113 1.68 7.66 -11.72
C ALA A 113 2.64 8.26 -12.76
N LEU A 114 2.64 9.59 -12.94
CA LEU A 114 3.56 10.25 -13.86
C LEU A 114 5.02 10.19 -13.38
N ILE A 115 5.26 10.27 -12.07
CA ILE A 115 6.59 10.07 -11.46
C ILE A 115 7.07 8.63 -11.67
N ASP A 116 6.22 7.65 -11.38
CA ASP A 116 6.57 6.22 -11.44
C ASP A 116 6.93 5.75 -12.85
N VAL A 117 6.26 6.29 -13.88
CA VAL A 117 6.59 5.97 -15.28
C VAL A 117 7.95 6.52 -15.69
N ASN A 118 8.46 7.56 -15.02
CA ASN A 118 9.77 8.17 -15.28
C ASN A 118 9.99 8.51 -16.77
N ASP A 119 8.96 9.09 -17.40
CA ASP A 119 9.02 9.53 -18.79
C ASP A 119 9.94 10.76 -18.93
N SER A 120 10.79 10.76 -19.97
CA SER A 120 11.79 11.81 -20.21
C SER A 120 11.24 13.06 -20.90
N ARG A 121 10.00 13.00 -21.39
CA ARG A 121 9.31 14.12 -22.04
C ARG A 121 9.16 15.32 -21.11
N SER A 122 9.51 16.50 -21.59
CA SER A 122 9.45 17.75 -20.80
C SER A 122 8.02 18.06 -20.34
N GLU A 123 7.03 17.80 -21.18
CA GLU A 123 5.62 18.03 -20.88
C GLU A 123 5.11 17.16 -19.71
N VAL A 124 5.73 15.99 -19.47
CA VAL A 124 5.43 15.14 -18.31
C VAL A 124 5.97 15.78 -17.05
N ARG A 125 7.22 16.25 -17.07
CA ARG A 125 7.82 16.99 -15.96
C ARG A 125 7.01 18.25 -15.61
N GLU A 126 6.65 19.04 -16.62
CA GLU A 126 5.83 20.23 -16.40
C GLU A 126 4.43 19.90 -15.84
N ALA A 127 3.83 18.77 -16.24
CA ALA A 127 2.57 18.32 -15.67
C ALA A 127 2.70 17.92 -14.20
N ILE A 128 3.79 17.25 -13.84
CA ILE A 128 4.14 16.94 -12.44
C ILE A 128 4.28 18.23 -11.64
N ASP A 129 5.06 19.20 -12.13
CA ASP A 129 5.31 20.47 -11.44
C ASP A 129 4.00 21.24 -11.17
N ARG A 130 3.11 21.33 -12.17
CA ARG A 130 1.79 21.96 -11.99
C ARG A 130 0.94 21.21 -10.96
N GLY A 131 0.95 19.88 -10.99
CA GLY A 131 0.22 19.04 -10.04
C GLY A 131 0.74 19.19 -8.61
N GLU A 132 2.05 19.21 -8.43
CA GLU A 132 2.71 19.41 -7.14
C GLU A 132 2.39 20.79 -6.56
N ASN A 133 2.51 21.84 -7.37
CA ASN A 133 2.17 23.20 -6.95
C ASN A 133 0.72 23.28 -6.48
N TRP A 134 -0.21 22.70 -7.24
CA TRP A 134 -1.61 22.65 -6.84
C TRP A 134 -1.80 21.88 -5.51
N LEU A 135 -1.12 20.76 -5.32
CA LEU A 135 -1.19 19.97 -4.08
C LEU A 135 -0.66 20.76 -2.88
N LEU A 136 0.50 21.41 -3.00
CA LEU A 136 1.09 22.22 -1.94
C LEU A 136 0.16 23.36 -1.52
N GLU A 137 -0.53 23.98 -2.47
CA GLU A 137 -1.50 25.05 -2.20
C GLU A 137 -2.79 24.54 -1.53
N ASN A 138 -3.26 23.34 -1.88
CA ASN A 138 -4.62 22.88 -1.53
C ASN A 138 -4.67 21.84 -0.41
N LEU A 139 -3.66 20.98 -0.25
CA LEU A 139 -3.63 19.93 0.77
C LEU A 139 -3.85 20.44 2.20
N PRO A 140 -3.29 21.59 2.64
CA PRO A 140 -3.54 22.11 3.99
C PRO A 140 -5.02 22.40 4.30
N ARG A 141 -5.83 22.60 3.25
CA ARG A 141 -7.26 22.93 3.36
C ARG A 141 -8.17 21.69 3.28
N VAL A 142 -7.65 20.53 2.88
CA VAL A 142 -8.43 19.30 2.79
C VAL A 142 -8.98 18.92 4.16
N ARG A 143 -10.26 18.56 4.22
CA ARG A 143 -10.94 18.08 5.42
C ARG A 143 -11.64 16.76 5.12
N ARG A 144 -11.62 15.88 6.11
CA ARG A 144 -12.45 14.67 6.11
C ARG A 144 -13.90 15.10 6.37
N ALA A 145 -14.85 14.47 5.67
CA ALA A 145 -16.26 14.56 6.04
C ALA A 145 -16.45 14.06 7.49
N THR A 146 -17.49 14.56 8.15
CA THR A 146 -17.83 14.14 9.51
C THR A 146 -18.25 12.65 9.51
N PRO A 147 -18.13 11.93 10.65
CA PRO A 147 -18.43 10.50 10.70
C PRO A 147 -19.89 10.13 10.42
N ASP A 148 -20.80 11.09 10.54
CA ASP A 148 -22.26 11.00 10.34
C ASP A 148 -22.71 11.34 8.91
N ALA A 149 -21.76 11.65 8.02
CA ALA A 149 -22.01 12.02 6.63
C ALA A 149 -22.24 10.82 5.71
#